data_AF-A0A160U2M8-F1
#
_entry.id   AF-A0A160U2M8-F1
#
_cell.length_a   1.000
_cell.length_b   1.000
_cell.length_c   1.000
_cell.angle_alpha   90.00
_cell.angle_beta   90.00
_cell.angle_gamma   90.00
#
_symmetry.space_group_name_H-M   'P 1'
#
loop_
_entity.id
_entity.type
_entity.pdbx_description
1 polymer ?
#
loop_
_entity_poly.entity_id
_entity_poly.type
_entity_poly.pdbx_seq_one_letter_code
_entity_poly.pdbx_strand_id
1 'polypeptide(L)' 'MKLEPGQSAPMHGHGGLEATVVLSGRFTDGYGTYSRGDLVLGEPGMRHKPAAVGDESCICFVAHRPNRFWSIFQ' A
#
# COMPACT_ATOMS: atom_id res chain seq x y z
N MET A 1 -6.49 1.32 0.76
CA MET A 1 -5.72 1.80 1.92
C MET A 1 -5.96 3.29 2.11
N LYS A 2 -6.13 3.76 3.35
CA LYS A 2 -6.14 5.19 3.70
C LYS A 2 -5.16 5.41 4.85
N LEU A 3 -4.28 6.39 4.73
CA LEU A 3 -3.34 6.82 5.76
C LEU A 3 -3.55 8.30 6.03
N GLU A 4 -3.84 8.67 7.27
CA GLU A 4 -3.86 10.08 7.69
C GLU A 4 -2.43 10.62 7.84
N PRO A 5 -2.24 11.96 7.87
CA PRO A 5 -0.94 12.56 8.13
C PRO A 5 -0.27 11.98 9.37
N GLY A 6 1.01 11.59 9.23
CA GLY A 6 1.78 10.93 10.29
C GLY A 6 1.43 9.46 10.55
N GLN A 7 0.43 8.89 9.87
CA GLN A 7 0.13 7.46 9.97
C GLN A 7 1.01 6.61 9.07
N SER A 8 1.27 5.39 9.54
CA SER A 8 1.91 4.33 8.78
C SER A 8 1.16 3.03 8.94
N ALA A 9 1.11 2.23 7.87
CA ALA A 9 0.76 0.82 7.98
C ALA A 9 1.82 0.08 8.83
N PRO A 10 1.46 -1.08 9.42
CA PRO A 10 2.44 -1.94 10.08
C PRO A 10 3.54 -2.37 9.10
N MET A 11 4.75 -2.64 9.63
CA MET A 11 5.79 -3.30 8.86
C MET A 11 5.27 -4.67 8.42
N HIS A 12 5.28 -4.95 7.12
CA HIS A 12 4.80 -6.21 6.56
C HIS A 12 5.62 -6.59 5.33
N GLY A 13 5.34 -7.77 4.78
CA GLY A 13 5.86 -8.16 3.48
C GLY A 13 4.81 -8.89 2.66
N HIS A 14 5.05 -9.01 1.36
CA HIS A 14 4.07 -9.53 0.42
C HIS A 14 4.29 -11.02 0.17
N GLY A 15 3.22 -11.82 0.31
CA GLY A 15 3.22 -13.24 -0.06
C GLY A 15 2.91 -13.51 -1.53
N GLY A 16 2.57 -12.48 -2.29
CA GLY A 16 2.21 -12.51 -3.71
C GLY A 16 2.33 -11.11 -4.31
N LEU A 17 2.00 -10.94 -5.59
CA LEU A 17 1.99 -9.62 -6.20
C LEU A 17 0.86 -8.76 -5.59
N GLU A 18 1.21 -7.56 -5.15
CA GLU A 18 0.28 -6.51 -4.78
C GLU A 18 0.49 -5.28 -5.66
N ALA A 19 -0.60 -4.72 -6.18
CA ALA A 19 -0.59 -3.49 -6.96
C ALA A 19 -1.29 -2.38 -6.16
N THR A 20 -0.62 -1.24 -6.02
CA THR A 20 -1.13 -0.07 -5.32
C THR A 20 -1.15 1.13 -6.26
N VAL A 21 -2.32 1.77 -6.42
CA VAL A 21 -2.46 3.04 -7.14
C VAL A 21 -2.78 4.15 -6.14
N VAL A 22 -2.02 5.23 -6.17
CA VAL A 22 -2.29 6.41 -5.34
C VAL A 22 -3.40 7.24 -5.98
N LEU A 23 -4.53 7.39 -5.28
CA LEU A 23 -5.68 8.18 -5.74
C LEU A 23 -5.62 9.63 -5.25
N SER A 24 -5.06 9.87 -4.06
CA SER A 24 -4.88 11.20 -3.46
C SER A 24 -3.74 11.17 -2.45
N GLY A 25 -3.11 12.32 -2.21
CA GLY A 25 -1.96 12.44 -1.32
C GLY A 25 -0.72 11.71 -1.82
N ARG A 26 0.16 11.35 -0.88
CA ARG A 26 1.45 10.69 -1.14
C ARG A 26 1.81 9.73 -0.02
N PHE A 27 2.54 8.66 -0.33
CA PHE A 27 3.15 7.79 0.67
C PHE A 27 4.60 7.46 0.33
N THR A 28 5.38 7.07 1.34
CA THR A 28 6.71 6.47 1.18
C THR A 28 6.74 5.12 1.87
N ASP A 29 7.51 4.18 1.34
CA ASP A 29 7.65 2.84 1.90
C ASP A 29 9.11 2.44 2.17
N GLY A 30 10.04 3.36 2.00
CA GLY A 30 11.49 3.14 2.13
C GLY A 30 12.21 2.78 0.82
N TYR A 31 11.48 2.34 -0.21
CA TYR A 31 12.03 2.15 -1.56
C TYR A 31 11.79 3.37 -2.45
N GLY A 32 10.71 4.10 -2.20
CA GLY A 32 10.37 5.31 -2.93
C GLY A 32 9.38 6.21 -2.21
N THR A 33 9.05 7.32 -2.85
CA THR A 33 7.92 8.18 -2.49
C THR A 33 7.02 8.30 -3.69
N TYR A 34 5.74 7.97 -3.51
CA TYR A 34 4.77 7.84 -4.57
C TYR A 34 3.63 8.82 -4.36
N SER A 35 3.10 9.32 -5.46
CA SER A 35 2.10 10.39 -5.51
C SER A 35 0.92 9.99 -6.35
N ARG A 36 -0.16 10.77 -6.28
CA ARG A 36 -1.36 10.57 -7.10
C ARG A 36 -1.02 10.21 -8.55
N GLY A 37 -1.55 9.07 -9.00
CA GLY A 37 -1.34 8.53 -10.33
C GLY A 37 -0.26 7.45 -10.42
N ASP A 38 0.65 7.36 -9.45
CA ASP A 38 1.68 6.33 -9.45
C ASP A 38 1.09 4.94 -9.21
N LEU A 39 1.58 3.97 -9.98
CA LEU A 39 1.35 2.53 -9.79
C LEU A 39 2.58 1.90 -9.17
N VAL A 40 2.42 1.29 -8.02
CA VAL A 40 3.49 0.60 -7.27
C VAL A 40 3.20 -0.89 -7.28
N LEU A 41 4.19 -1.68 -7.68
CA LEU A 41 4.15 -3.13 -7.61
C LEU A 41 4.99 -3.60 -6.44
N GLY A 42 4.34 -4.15 -5.43
CA GLY A 42 5.02 -4.82 -4.34
C GLY A 42 5.16 -6.30 -4.66
N GLU A 43 6.39 -6.70 -5.00
CA GLU A 43 6.71 -8.08 -5.38
C GLU A 43 6.79 -9.02 -4.17
N PRO A 44 6.62 -10.34 -4.37
CA PRO A 44 6.77 -11.32 -3.31
C PRO A 44 8.13 -11.20 -2.59
N GLY A 45 8.09 -11.20 -1.26
CA GLY A 45 9.30 -11.08 -0.43
C GLY A 45 9.75 -9.64 -0.15
N MET A 46 9.19 -8.64 -0.84
CA MET A 46 9.39 -7.24 -0.46
C MET A 46 8.85 -7.02 0.96
N ARG A 47 9.62 -6.33 1.80
CA ARG A 47 9.19 -5.89 3.13
C ARG A 47 9.28 -4.38 3.22
N HIS A 48 8.23 -3.74 3.71
CA HIS A 48 8.17 -2.29 3.84
C HIS A 48 7.19 -1.82 4.92
N LYS A 49 7.22 -0.50 5.18
CA LYS A 49 6.32 0.18 6.11
C LYS A 49 5.77 1.45 5.44
N PRO A 50 4.70 1.34 4.63
CA PRO A 50 4.08 2.49 3.98
C PRO A 50 3.64 3.54 4.99
N ALA A 51 3.99 4.79 4.76
CA ALA A 51 3.66 5.93 5.60
C ALA A 51 3.19 7.12 4.76
N ALA A 52 2.17 7.84 5.22
CA ALA A 52 1.74 9.08 4.59
C ALA A 52 2.87 10.12 4.60
N VAL A 53 2.96 10.89 3.51
CA VAL A 53 3.93 11.99 3.38
C VAL A 53 3.17 13.31 3.27
N GLY A 54 3.57 14.29 4.07
CA GLY A 54 2.95 15.61 4.11
C GLY A 54 1.80 15.71 5.13
N ASP A 55 0.89 16.64 4.87
CA ASP A 55 -0.22 17.06 5.74
C ASP A 55 -1.60 16.69 5.19
N GLU A 56 -1.66 16.03 4.03
CA GLU A 56 -2.90 15.49 3.45
C GLU A 56 -3.03 13.98 3.67
N SER A 57 -4.26 13.47 3.72
CA SER A 57 -4.50 12.02 3.74
C SER A 57 -4.05 11.37 2.43
N CYS A 58 -3.32 10.26 2.52
CA CYS A 58 -3.00 9.42 1.38
C CYS A 58 -4.09 8.35 1.18
N ILE A 59 -4.72 8.35 0.02
CA ILE A 59 -5.75 7.37 -0.36
C ILE A 59 -5.20 6.54 -1.51
N CYS A 60 -5.19 5.22 -1.34
CA CYS A 60 -4.73 4.29 -2.36
C CYS A 60 -5.77 3.20 -2.63
N PHE A 61 -5.92 2.83 -3.90
CA PHE A 61 -6.55 1.58 -4.29
C PHE A 61 -5.50 0.47 -4.25
N VAL A 62 -5.78 -0.63 -3.55
CA VAL A 62 -4.84 -1.75 -3.38
C VAL A 62 -5.52 -3.00 -3.88
N ALA A 63 -4.85 -3.71 -4.79
CA ALA A 63 -5.31 -4.97 -5.34
C ALA A 63 -4.26 -6.06 -5.11
N HIS A 64 -4.69 -7.17 -4.54
CA HIS A 64 -3.87 -8.36 -4.32
C HIS A 64 -4.72 -9.60 -4.57
N ARG A 65 -4.05 -10.75 -4.72
CA ARG A 65 -4.78 -12.02 -4.83
C ARG A 65 -5.58 -12.28 -3.53
N PRO A 66 -6.75 -12.93 -3.63
CA PRO A 66 -7.50 -13.34 -2.46
C PRO A 66 -6.63 -14.24 -1.57
N ASN A 67 -6.52 -13.88 -0.31
CA ASN A 67 -5.95 -14.72 0.72
C ASN A 67 -6.94 -15.85 1.05
N ARG A 68 -6.41 -17.08 1.19
CA ARG A 68 -7.17 -18.33 1.37
C ARG A 68 -8.15 -18.35 2.55
N PHE A 69 -8.04 -17.39 3.46
CA PHE A 69 -8.93 -17.20 4.60
C PHE A 69 -10.34 -16.73 4.20
N TRP A 70 -10.45 -15.93 3.13
CA TRP A 70 -11.74 -15.37 2.68
C TRP A 70 -12.40 -16.19 1.56
N SER A 71 -11.70 -17.16 0.97
CA SER A 71 -12.28 -18.05 -0.05
C SER A 71 -13.24 -19.11 0.51
N ILE A 72 -13.49 -19.11 1.82
CA ILE A 72 -14.43 -20.02 2.50
C ILE A 72 -15.85 -19.42 2.53
N PHE A 73 -15.99 -18.12 2.25
CA PHE A 73 -17.26 -17.39 2.26
C PHE A 73 -17.64 -16.85 0.87
N GLN A 74 -17.07 -17.45 -0.18
CA GLN A 74 -17.38 -17.19 -1.59
C GLN A 74 -17.97 -18.45 -2.20
#